data_AF-A0A368F930-F1
#
_entry.id   AF-A0A368F930-F1
#
_cell.length_a   1.000
_cell.length_b   1.000
_cell.length_c   1.000
_cell.angle_alpha   90.00
_cell.angle_beta   90.00
_cell.angle_gamma   90.00
#
_symmetry.space_group_name_H-M   'P 1'
#
loop_
_entity.id
_entity.type
_entity.pdbx_description
1 polymer ?
#
loop_
_entity_poly.entity_id
_entity_poly.type
_entity_poly.pdbx_seq_one_letter_code
_entity_poly.pdbx_strand_id
1 'polypeptide(L)'
;MLCTVIHANDETSQKRRHTIARYINLASALAWRDISKKIRLRFPNVSNFIDAGLLTEKEFQALESINEDCETIRWMAPLHWVQQIMRKEEAVAYLS
;
A
#
# COMPACT_ATOMS: atom_id res chain seq x y z
N MET A 1 -9.19 9.45 11.02
CA MET A 1 -7.75 9.58 10.70
C MET A 1 -7.51 9.88 9.23
N LEU A 2 -7.86 9.02 8.26
CA LEU A 2 -7.61 9.35 6.83
C LEU A 2 -8.50 10.47 6.28
N CYS A 3 -9.79 10.48 6.63
CA CYS A 3 -10.72 11.54 6.22
C CYS A 3 -10.46 12.89 6.91
N THR A 4 -9.64 12.91 7.98
CA THR A 4 -9.25 14.13 8.68
C THR A 4 -7.91 14.70 8.18
N VAL A 5 -7.19 13.97 7.32
CA VAL A 5 -5.94 14.46 6.69
C VAL A 5 -6.25 14.97 5.29
N ILE A 6 -7.05 14.22 4.52
CA ILE A 6 -7.50 14.61 3.18
C ILE A 6 -8.91 15.17 3.28
N HIS A 7 -9.00 16.48 3.50
CA HIS A 7 -10.26 17.21 3.75
C HIS A 7 -11.12 17.42 2.51
N ALA A 8 -10.51 17.42 1.32
CA ALA A 8 -11.24 17.65 0.08
C ALA A 8 -12.17 16.46 -0.26
N ASN A 9 -13.41 16.78 -0.66
CA ASN A 9 -14.42 15.77 -1.00
C ASN A 9 -14.54 15.54 -2.51
N ASP A 10 -13.49 15.87 -3.26
CA ASP A 10 -13.43 15.59 -4.69
C ASP A 10 -13.13 14.10 -4.96
N GLU A 11 -13.48 13.66 -6.16
CA GLU A 11 -13.31 12.27 -6.59
C GLU A 11 -11.83 11.81 -6.49
N THR A 12 -10.88 12.71 -6.72
CA THR A 12 -9.44 12.41 -6.64
C THR A 12 -9.04 12.13 -5.19
N SER A 13 -9.46 12.97 -4.25
CA SER A 13 -9.23 12.76 -2.82
C SER A 13 -9.89 11.48 -2.31
N GLN A 14 -11.09 11.15 -2.80
CA GLN A 14 -11.75 9.89 -2.47
C GLN A 14 -10.93 8.68 -2.97
N LYS A 15 -10.47 8.71 -4.22
CA LYS A 15 -9.59 7.67 -4.79
C LYS A 15 -8.29 7.56 -3.99
N ARG A 16 -7.67 8.68 -3.60
CA ARG A 16 -6.45 8.69 -2.76
C ARG A 16 -6.70 8.03 -1.41
N ARG A 17 -7.80 8.36 -0.71
CA ARG A 17 -8.17 7.74 0.57
C ARG A 17 -8.34 6.22 0.44
N HIS A 18 -9.04 5.75 -0.59
CA HIS A 18 -9.22 4.30 -0.84
C HIS A 18 -7.88 3.61 -1.13
N THR A 19 -7.02 4.21 -1.96
CA THR A 19 -5.69 3.67 -2.25
C THR A 19 -4.83 3.58 -0.99
N ILE A 20 -4.83 4.62 -0.15
CA ILE A 20 -4.06 4.60 1.10
C ILE A 20 -4.59 3.53 2.06
N ALA A 21 -5.91 3.40 2.21
CA ALA A 21 -6.49 2.34 3.04
C ALA A 21 -6.09 0.94 2.53
N ARG A 22 -6.10 0.73 1.21
CA ARG A 22 -5.64 -0.52 0.59
C ARG A 22 -4.16 -0.78 0.88
N TYR A 23 -3.29 0.23 0.77
CA TYR A 23 -1.87 0.10 1.08
C TYR A 23 -1.57 -0.19 2.55
N ILE A 24 -2.33 0.39 3.48
CA ILE A 24 -2.19 0.06 4.92
C ILE A 24 -2.58 -1.40 5.18
N ASN A 25 -3.69 -1.86 4.58
CA ASN A 25 -4.11 -3.26 4.67
C ASN A 25 -3.08 -4.20 4.05
N LEU A 26 -2.50 -3.81 2.91
CA LEU A 26 -1.45 -4.58 2.25
C LEU A 26 -0.17 -4.68 3.09
N ALA A 27 0.32 -3.56 3.64
CA ALA A 27 1.49 -3.56 4.52
C ALA A 27 1.29 -4.49 5.72
N SER A 28 0.10 -4.40 6.34
CA SER A 28 -0.28 -5.28 7.44
C SER A 28 -0.29 -6.74 7.00
N ALA A 29 -0.92 -7.07 5.86
CA ALA A 29 -1.01 -8.43 5.35
C ALA A 29 0.37 -9.05 5.04
N LEU A 30 1.28 -8.27 4.46
CA LEU A 30 2.66 -8.67 4.21
C LEU A 30 3.40 -8.95 5.53
N ALA A 31 3.32 -8.05 6.50
CA ALA A 31 3.94 -8.26 7.82
C ALA A 31 3.37 -9.50 8.54
N TRP A 32 2.04 -9.68 8.51
CA TRP A 32 1.39 -10.85 9.10
C TRP A 32 1.75 -12.16 8.40
N ARG A 33 1.98 -12.15 7.09
CA ARG A 33 2.43 -13.32 6.33
C ARG A 33 3.82 -13.78 6.78
N ASP A 34 4.71 -12.85 7.11
CA ASP A 34 6.07 -13.17 7.55
C ASP A 34 6.05 -13.77 8.98
N ILE A 35 5.20 -13.23 9.86
CA ILE A 35 5.12 -13.63 11.28
C ILE A 35 4.22 -14.87 11.49
N SER A 36 3.05 -14.92 10.86
CA SER A 36 2.00 -15.92 11.13
C SER A 36 2.00 -17.05 10.10
N LYS A 37 2.30 -18.28 10.56
CA LYS A 37 2.19 -19.50 9.73
C LYS A 37 0.82 -19.64 9.08
N LYS A 38 -0.26 -19.31 9.81
CA LYS A 38 -1.63 -19.42 9.31
C LYS A 38 -1.86 -18.48 8.11
N ILE A 39 -1.37 -17.24 8.19
CA ILE A 39 -1.48 -16.27 7.11
C ILE A 39 -0.60 -16.67 5.93
N ARG A 40 0.62 -17.16 6.19
CA ARG A 40 1.51 -17.70 5.16
C ARG A 40 0.91 -18.88 4.40
N LEU A 41 0.18 -19.76 5.07
CA LEU A 41 -0.52 -20.86 4.40
C LEU A 41 -1.72 -20.38 3.56
N ARG A 42 -2.40 -19.30 3.99
CA ARG A 42 -3.50 -18.70 3.25
C ARG A 42 -3.03 -17.91 2.02
N PHE A 43 -1.88 -17.25 2.13
CA PHE A 43 -1.25 -16.48 1.07
C PHE A 43 0.21 -16.94 0.88
N PRO A 44 0.44 -18.11 0.25
CA PRO A 44 1.78 -18.64 0.06
C PRO A 44 2.66 -17.69 -0.76
N ASN A 45 2.10 -17.17 -1.85
CA ASN A 45 2.77 -16.27 -2.77
C ASN A 45 2.25 -14.84 -2.58
N VAL A 46 3.12 -13.86 -2.82
CA VAL A 46 2.73 -12.44 -2.75
C VAL A 46 1.72 -12.10 -3.86
N SER A 47 1.77 -12.79 -5.00
CA SER A 47 0.77 -12.67 -6.07
C SER A 47 -0.65 -13.01 -5.62
N ASN A 48 -0.86 -13.82 -4.59
CA ASN A 48 -2.20 -14.09 -4.05
C ASN A 48 -2.89 -12.82 -3.49
N PHE A 49 -2.13 -11.75 -3.21
CA PHE A 49 -2.70 -10.46 -2.83
C PHE A 49 -3.31 -9.69 -4.01
N ILE A 50 -2.96 -10.04 -5.26
CA ILE A 50 -3.64 -9.54 -6.46
C ILE A 50 -5.06 -10.10 -6.50
N ASP A 51 -5.21 -11.42 -6.35
CA ASP A 51 -6.51 -12.09 -6.31
C ASP A 51 -7.39 -11.59 -5.16
N ALA A 52 -6.77 -11.25 -4.02
CA ALA A 52 -7.46 -10.67 -2.86
C ALA A 52 -7.82 -9.18 -3.04
N GLY A 53 -7.44 -8.54 -4.15
CA GLY A 53 -7.69 -7.14 -4.43
C GLY A 53 -6.88 -6.16 -3.56
N LEU A 54 -5.86 -6.64 -2.84
CA LEU A 54 -4.97 -5.79 -2.04
C LEU A 54 -3.83 -5.21 -2.89
N LEU A 55 -3.49 -5.89 -3.99
CA LEU A 55 -2.44 -5.51 -4.93
C LEU A 55 -2.99 -5.41 -6.35
N THR A 56 -2.37 -4.56 -7.16
CA THR A 56 -2.54 -4.60 -8.61
C THR A 56 -1.33 -5.25 -9.27
N GLU A 57 -1.48 -5.74 -10.51
CA GLU A 57 -0.37 -6.35 -11.26
C GLU A 57 0.85 -5.41 -11.39
N LYS A 58 0.59 -4.11 -11.62
CA LYS A 58 1.66 -3.10 -11.72
C LYS A 58 2.41 -2.91 -10.40
N GLU A 59 1.68 -2.90 -9.29
CA GLU A 59 2.28 -2.79 -7.97
C GLU A 59 3.02 -4.06 -7.56
N PHE A 60 2.60 -5.23 -8.06
CA PHE A 60 3.29 -6.49 -7.85
C PHE A 60 4.66 -6.47 -8.48
N GLN A 61 4.75 -6.04 -9.74
CA GLN A 61 6.02 -5.89 -10.44
C GLN A 61 6.95 -4.90 -9.72
N ALA A 62 6.41 -3.76 -9.27
CA ALA A 62 7.19 -2.79 -8.50
C ALA A 62 7.66 -3.35 -7.14
N LEU A 63 6.86 -4.21 -6.50
CA LEU A 63 7.24 -4.84 -5.24
C LEU A 63 8.33 -5.90 -5.43
N GLU A 64 8.24 -6.69 -6.48
CA GLU A 64 9.24 -7.71 -6.80
C GLU A 64 10.59 -7.06 -7.17
N SER A 65 10.59 -5.96 -7.94
CA SER A 65 11.83 -5.22 -8.22
C SER A 65 12.49 -4.67 -6.96
N ILE A 66 11.70 -4.21 -5.97
CA ILE A 66 12.23 -3.74 -4.68
C ILE A 66 12.79 -4.91 -3.86
N ASN A 67 12.18 -6.10 -3.97
CA ASN A 67 12.60 -7.28 -3.23
C ASN A 67 13.94 -7.85 -3.73
N GLU A 68 14.28 -7.67 -5.00
CA GLU A 68 15.60 -7.99 -5.54
C GLU A 68 16.72 -7.18 -4.85
N ASP A 69 16.44 -5.91 -4.52
CA ASP A 69 17.38 -5.01 -3.87
C ASP A 69 17.41 -5.14 -2.33
N CYS A 70 16.29 -5.54 -1.72
CA CYS A 70 16.15 -5.65 -0.26
C CYS A 70 15.15 -6.76 0.13
N GLU A 71 15.67 -7.96 0.37
CA GLU A 71 14.88 -9.18 0.54
C GLU A 71 14.04 -9.19 1.84
N THR A 72 14.44 -8.41 2.85
CA THR A 72 13.98 -8.60 4.24
C THR A 72 12.78 -7.73 4.62
N ILE A 73 12.39 -6.72 3.81
CA ILE A 73 11.43 -5.69 4.28
C ILE A 73 10.37 -5.26 3.24
N ARG A 74 9.71 -6.23 2.60
CA ARG A 74 8.61 -5.97 1.64
C ARG A 74 7.42 -5.19 2.23
N TRP A 75 7.12 -5.37 3.52
CA TRP A 75 5.97 -4.73 4.16
C TRP A 75 6.09 -3.20 4.27
N MET A 76 7.31 -2.64 4.17
CA MET A 76 7.51 -1.18 4.19
C MET A 76 7.19 -0.50 2.86
N ALA A 77 7.24 -1.23 1.73
CA ALA A 77 7.02 -0.62 0.42
C ALA A 77 5.63 0.05 0.29
N PRO A 78 4.51 -0.57 0.70
CA PRO A 78 3.22 0.10 0.66
C PRO A 78 3.14 1.32 1.58
N LEU A 79 3.85 1.32 2.72
CA LEU A 79 3.92 2.49 3.60
C LEU A 79 4.67 3.65 2.93
N HIS A 80 5.74 3.34 2.19
CA HIS A 80 6.45 4.36 1.41
C HIS A 80 5.57 4.92 0.28
N TRP A 81 4.76 4.10 -0.39
CA TRP A 81 3.80 4.58 -1.38
C TRP A 81 2.74 5.49 -0.76
N VAL A 82 2.27 5.19 0.46
CA VAL A 82 1.38 6.11 1.21
C VAL A 82 2.07 7.45 1.46
N GLN A 83 3.33 7.46 1.90
CA GLN A 83 4.09 8.70 2.08
C GLN A 83 4.21 9.50 0.78
N GLN A 84 4.43 8.83 -0.36
CA GLN A 84 4.48 9.50 -1.67
C GLN A 84 3.13 10.13 -2.05
N ILE A 85 2.00 9.49 -1.73
CA ILE A 85 0.67 10.08 -1.95
C ILE A 85 0.48 11.31 -1.05
N MET A 86 0.85 11.23 0.23
CA MET A 86 0.70 12.34 1.18
C MET A 86 1.56 13.56 0.79
N ARG A 87 2.82 13.36 0.39
CA ARG A 87 3.69 14.45 -0.09
C ARG A 87 3.09 15.18 -1.29
N LYS A 88 2.40 14.47 -2.18
CA LYS A 88 1.71 15.07 -3.33
C LYS A 88 0.48 15.88 -2.89
N GLU A 89 -0.25 15.41 -1.88
CA GLU A 89 -1.39 16.14 -1.31
C GLU A 89 -0.95 17.45 -0.66
N GLU A 90 0.09 17.40 0.17
CA GLU A 90 0.66 18.60 0.81
C GLU A 90 1.11 19.62 -0.22
N ALA A 91 1.83 19.19 -1.26
CA ALA A 91 2.27 20.08 -2.34
C ALA A 91 1.10 20.77 -3.06
N VAL A 92 -0.03 20.09 -3.25
CA VAL A 92 -1.23 20.69 -3.83
C VAL A 92 -1.85 21.73 -2.89
N ALA A 93 -1.92 21.42 -1.58
CA ALA A 93 -2.45 22.35 -0.58
C ALA A 93 -1.62 23.62 -0.42
N TYR A 94 -0.31 23.57 -0.67
CA TYR A 94 0.55 24.77 -0.70
C TYR A 94 0.36 25.63 -1.95
N LEU A 95 -0.19 25.09 -3.04
CA LEU A 95 -0.39 25.78 -4.31
C LEU A 95 -1.80 26.35 -4.50
N SER A 96 -2.72 26.06 -3.57
CA SER A 96 -4.11 26.53 -3.54
C SER A 96 -4.31 27.65 -2.53
#